data_AF-A0A2D7IP24-F1
#
_entry.id   AF-A0A2D7IP24-F1
#
_cell.length_a   1.000
_cell.length_b   1.000
_cell.length_c   1.000
_cell.angle_alpha   90.00
_cell.angle_beta   90.00
_cell.angle_gamma   90.00
#
_symmetry.space_group_name_H-M   'P 1'
#
loop_
_entity.id
_entity.type
_entity.pdbx_description
1 polymer ?
#
loop_
_entity_poly.entity_id
_entity_poly.type
_entity_poly.pdbx_seq_one_letter_code
_entity_poly.pdbx_strand_id
1 'polypeptide(L)'
;MKNITFLLLSVFVYSNDSLEVIDKFVTNYLLLAESKMQSSPMVWQDVKEGYLRNYTLRYTNTILDSLSDNELSAYQAGLRHLYIIDSLRGEIKKGGEYKHTIVPNDTPNYNINYFYSSFR
;
A
#
# COMPACT_ATOMS: atom_id res chain seq x y z
N MET A 1 9.89 34.73 -33.49
CA MET A 1 9.37 33.35 -33.52
C MET A 1 10.29 32.34 -32.84
N LYS A 2 11.61 32.38 -33.05
CA LYS A 2 12.60 31.47 -32.43
C LYS A 2 12.59 31.44 -30.88
N ASN A 3 12.30 32.58 -30.25
CA ASN A 3 12.23 32.69 -28.77
C ASN A 3 10.96 32.03 -28.20
N ILE A 4 9.87 31.96 -28.98
CA ILE A 4 8.61 31.32 -28.56
C ILE A 4 8.75 29.80 -28.65
N THR A 5 9.43 29.30 -29.68
CA THR A 5 9.73 27.86 -29.81
C THR A 5 10.61 27.35 -28.67
N PHE A 6 11.61 28.12 -28.24
CA PHE A 6 12.45 27.76 -27.07
C PHE A 6 11.64 27.70 -25.76
N LEU A 7 10.69 28.62 -25.59
CA LEU A 7 9.84 28.68 -24.41
C LEU A 7 8.82 27.53 -24.39
N LEU A 8 8.29 27.14 -25.54
CA LEU A 8 7.44 25.94 -25.65
C LEU A 8 8.23 24.66 -25.36
N LEU A 9 9.45 24.53 -25.87
CA LEU A 9 10.28 23.34 -25.65
C LEU A 9 10.61 23.14 -24.17
N SER A 10 10.93 24.21 -23.44
CA SER A 10 11.23 24.13 -22.02
C SER A 10 10.00 23.71 -21.20
N VAL A 11 8.82 24.24 -21.51
CA VAL A 11 7.56 23.84 -20.83
C VAL A 11 7.26 22.35 -21.02
N PHE A 12 7.45 21.82 -22.22
CA PHE A 12 7.25 20.38 -22.48
C PHE A 12 8.20 19.51 -21.66
N VAL A 13 9.49 19.87 -21.57
CA VAL A 13 10.48 19.09 -20.81
C VAL A 13 10.16 19.09 -19.31
N TYR A 14 9.87 20.25 -18.71
CA TYR A 14 9.53 20.33 -17.28
C TYR A 14 8.18 19.70 -16.92
N SER A 15 7.25 19.60 -17.87
CA SER A 15 5.94 18.99 -17.61
C SER A 15 6.00 17.47 -17.43
N ASN A 16 6.95 16.79 -18.08
CA ASN A 16 7.07 15.34 -18.00
C ASN A 16 7.53 14.87 -16.61
N ASP A 17 8.42 15.61 -15.96
CA ASP A 17 8.88 15.30 -14.59
C ASP A 17 7.71 15.30 -13.60
N SER A 18 6.73 16.19 -13.80
CA SER A 18 5.57 16.28 -12.92
C SER A 18 4.64 15.07 -13.04
N LEU A 19 4.56 14.44 -14.22
CA LEU A 19 3.74 13.26 -14.46
C LEU A 19 4.35 12.02 -13.79
N GLU A 20 5.67 11.83 -13.95
CA GLU A 20 6.38 10.71 -13.34
C GLU A 20 6.33 10.74 -11.80
N VAL A 21 6.39 11.95 -11.21
CA VAL A 21 6.26 12.13 -9.75
C VAL A 21 4.90 11.67 -9.24
N ILE A 22 3.82 12.02 -9.96
CA ILE A 22 2.45 11.61 -9.57
C ILE A 22 2.27 10.11 -9.72
N ASP A 23 2.75 9.52 -10.83
CA ASP A 23 2.68 8.07 -11.06
C ASP A 23 3.39 7.31 -9.93
N LYS A 24 4.61 7.71 -9.59
CA LYS A 24 5.38 7.12 -8.48
C LYS A 24 4.68 7.29 -7.15
N PHE A 25 4.17 8.49 -6.85
CA PHE A 25 3.48 8.75 -5.59
C PHE A 25 2.26 7.85 -5.42
N VAL A 26 1.40 7.79 -6.43
CA VAL A 26 0.15 7.02 -6.38
C VAL A 26 0.44 5.53 -6.30
N THR A 27 1.36 5.03 -7.13
CA THR A 27 1.73 3.60 -7.12
C THR A 27 2.30 3.20 -5.76
N ASN A 28 3.25 3.97 -5.22
CA ASN A 28 3.83 3.67 -3.90
C ASN A 28 2.80 3.75 -2.78
N TYR A 29 1.88 4.72 -2.84
CA TYR A 29 0.80 4.83 -1.88
C TYR A 29 -0.10 3.57 -1.90
N LEU A 30 -0.50 3.11 -3.08
CA LEU A 30 -1.38 1.94 -3.23
C LEU A 30 -0.69 0.66 -2.78
N LEU A 31 0.59 0.45 -3.15
CA LEU A 31 1.38 -0.70 -2.68
C LEU A 31 1.55 -0.69 -1.15
N LEU A 32 1.78 0.49 -0.57
CA LEU A 32 1.87 0.63 0.88
C LEU A 32 0.52 0.33 1.56
N ALA A 33 -0.58 0.77 0.97
CA ALA A 33 -1.92 0.47 1.47
C ALA A 33 -2.18 -1.04 1.42
N GLU A 34 -1.90 -1.71 0.31
CA GLU A 34 -2.05 -3.16 0.14
C GLU A 34 -1.26 -3.93 1.22
N SER A 35 0.05 -3.65 1.33
CA SER A 35 0.92 -4.29 2.33
C SER A 35 0.40 -4.14 3.76
N LYS A 36 -0.10 -2.97 4.13
CA LYS A 36 -0.67 -2.71 5.46
C LYS A 36 -2.01 -3.40 5.69
N MET A 37 -2.79 -3.62 4.64
CA MET A 37 -4.06 -4.33 4.77
C MET A 37 -3.83 -5.83 4.95
N GLN A 38 -2.83 -6.41 4.27
CA GLN A 38 -2.43 -7.82 4.43
C GLN A 38 -1.80 -8.11 5.80
N SER A 39 -1.05 -7.16 6.36
CA SER A 39 -0.36 -7.31 7.64
C SER A 39 -1.24 -6.94 8.83
N SER A 40 -2.04 -7.90 9.33
CA SER A 40 -2.62 -7.82 10.68
C SER A 40 -2.91 -9.20 11.27
N PRO A 41 -2.57 -9.44 12.55
CA PRO A 41 -2.95 -10.68 13.24
C PRO A 41 -4.46 -10.78 13.50
N MET A 42 -5.20 -9.67 13.42
CA MET A 42 -6.64 -9.63 13.69
C MET A 42 -7.51 -9.93 12.47
N VAL A 43 -6.93 -10.07 11.27
CA VAL A 43 -7.68 -10.33 10.02
C VAL A 43 -8.67 -11.48 10.15
N TRP A 44 -8.31 -12.52 10.90
CA TRP A 44 -9.13 -13.72 11.09
C TRP A 44 -9.83 -13.78 12.46
N GLN A 45 -9.63 -12.78 13.31
CA GLN A 45 -10.17 -12.74 14.68
C GLN A 45 -11.35 -11.77 14.81
N ASP A 46 -11.29 -10.62 14.14
CA ASP A 46 -12.41 -9.69 14.02
C ASP A 46 -13.00 -9.78 12.61
N VAL A 47 -14.24 -10.26 12.53
CA VAL A 47 -14.96 -10.44 11.25
C VAL A 47 -15.19 -9.10 10.54
N LYS A 48 -15.46 -8.02 11.27
CA LYS A 48 -15.68 -6.69 10.70
C LYS A 48 -14.37 -6.11 10.18
N GLU A 49 -13.30 -6.18 10.98
CA GLU A 49 -11.97 -5.74 10.55
C GLU A 49 -11.49 -6.54 9.33
N GLY A 50 -11.61 -7.87 9.38
CA GLY A 50 -11.25 -8.78 8.30
C GLY A 50 -12.01 -8.48 7.00
N TYR A 51 -13.33 -8.26 7.08
CA TYR A 51 -14.13 -7.85 5.94
C TYR A 51 -13.64 -6.53 5.33
N LEU A 52 -13.47 -5.49 6.16
CA LEU A 52 -13.04 -4.17 5.69
C LEU A 52 -11.64 -4.22 5.06
N ARG A 53 -10.71 -4.98 5.64
CA ARG A 53 -9.36 -5.18 5.07
C ARG A 53 -9.41 -5.88 3.73
N ASN A 54 -10.14 -6.99 3.61
CA ASN A 54 -10.28 -7.72 2.35
C ASN A 54 -10.97 -6.88 1.27
N TYR A 55 -11.99 -6.10 1.65
CA TYR A 55 -12.63 -5.15 0.75
C TYR A 55 -11.64 -4.08 0.28
N THR A 56 -10.86 -3.50 1.20
CA THR A 56 -9.85 -2.49 0.88
C THR A 56 -8.76 -3.06 -0.02
N LEU A 57 -8.30 -4.29 0.22
CA LEU A 57 -7.35 -4.99 -0.64
C LEU A 57 -7.88 -5.13 -2.06
N ARG A 58 -9.07 -5.71 -2.20
CA ARG A 58 -9.69 -5.90 -3.51
C ARG A 58 -9.86 -4.58 -4.25
N TYR A 59 -10.32 -3.55 -3.56
CA TYR A 59 -10.47 -2.21 -4.14
C TYR A 59 -9.14 -1.60 -4.58
N THR A 60 -8.09 -1.74 -3.76
CA THR A 60 -6.74 -1.25 -4.06
C THR A 60 -6.15 -1.97 -5.26
N ASN A 61 -6.31 -3.29 -5.33
CA ASN A 61 -5.79 -4.12 -6.41
C ASN A 61 -6.50 -3.81 -7.73
N THR A 62 -7.82 -3.61 -7.72
CA THR A 62 -8.54 -3.16 -8.93
C THR A 62 -7.98 -1.83 -9.47
N ILE A 63 -7.57 -0.90 -8.60
CA ILE A 63 -6.95 0.36 -9.04
C ILE A 63 -5.55 0.10 -9.60
N LEU A 64 -4.73 -0.72 -8.94
CA LEU A 64 -3.40 -1.09 -9.43
C LEU A 64 -3.47 -1.78 -10.79
N ASP A 65 -4.42 -2.70 -10.97
CA ASP A 65 -4.68 -3.38 -12.25
C ASP A 65 -5.07 -2.34 -13.33
N SER A 66 -5.99 -1.42 -13.01
CA SER A 66 -6.42 -0.35 -13.93
C SER A 66 -5.28 0.61 -14.30
N LEU A 67 -4.34 0.87 -13.38
CA LEU A 67 -3.14 1.66 -13.66
C LEU A 67 -2.17 0.88 -14.57
N SER A 68 -2.00 -0.42 -14.32
CA SER A 68 -1.15 -1.30 -15.14
C SER A 68 -1.66 -1.43 -16.57
N ASP A 69 -2.98 -1.51 -16.74
CA ASP A 69 -3.64 -1.63 -18.05
C ASP A 69 -3.77 -0.27 -18.77
N ASN A 70 -3.28 0.81 -18.17
CA ASN A 70 -3.41 2.19 -18.66
C ASN A 70 -4.87 2.67 -18.86
N GLU A 71 -5.85 2.00 -18.24
CA GLU A 71 -7.26 2.40 -18.26
C GLU A 71 -7.52 3.63 -17.38
N LEU A 72 -6.71 3.80 -16.34
CA LEU A 72 -6.80 4.87 -15.36
C LEU A 72 -5.45 5.60 -15.29
N SER A 73 -5.47 6.94 -15.29
CA SER A 73 -4.25 7.71 -15.02
C SER A 73 -4.01 7.83 -13.52
N ALA A 74 -2.74 7.86 -13.08
CA ALA A 74 -2.42 8.00 -11.67
C ALA A 74 -3.02 9.28 -11.06
N TYR A 75 -3.06 10.38 -11.82
CA TYR A 75 -3.72 11.61 -11.37
C TYR A 75 -5.21 11.38 -11.04
N GLN A 76 -5.94 10.69 -11.92
CA GLN A 76 -7.36 10.38 -11.68
C GLN A 76 -7.53 9.41 -10.52
N ALA A 77 -6.65 8.42 -10.38
CA ALA A 77 -6.64 7.50 -9.25
C ALA A 77 -6.41 8.23 -7.92
N GLY A 78 -5.43 9.14 -7.93
CA GLY A 78 -5.09 10.08 -6.86
C GLY A 78 -6.32 10.84 -6.35
N LEU A 79 -7.00 11.51 -7.29
CA LEU A 79 -8.12 12.38 -7.00
C LEU A 79 -9.38 11.63 -6.55
N ARG A 80 -9.68 10.49 -7.17
CA ARG A 80 -10.97 9.80 -7.02
C ARG A 80 -10.98 8.69 -5.99
N HIS A 81 -9.83 8.06 -5.71
CA HIS A 81 -9.83 6.79 -4.98
C HIS A 81 -8.99 6.79 -3.70
N LEU A 82 -7.94 7.62 -3.59
CA LEU A 82 -7.07 7.58 -2.40
C LEU A 82 -7.81 7.96 -1.12
N TYR A 83 -8.70 8.96 -1.17
CA TYR A 83 -9.49 9.34 0.00
C TYR A 83 -10.42 8.22 0.50
N ILE A 84 -10.92 7.38 -0.42
CA ILE A 84 -11.77 6.23 -0.09
C ILE A 84 -10.92 5.19 0.66
N ILE A 85 -9.71 4.91 0.16
CA ILE A 85 -8.76 4.00 0.81
C ILE A 85 -8.40 4.53 2.22
N ASP A 86 -8.11 5.82 2.37
CA ASP A 86 -7.84 6.40 3.68
C ASP A 86 -9.05 6.33 4.64
N SER A 87 -10.26 6.55 4.13
CA SER A 87 -11.48 6.40 4.94
C SER A 87 -11.64 4.95 5.43
N LEU A 88 -11.45 3.97 4.56
CA LEU A 88 -11.53 2.55 4.93
C LEU A 88 -10.45 2.18 5.95
N ARG A 89 -9.22 2.67 5.76
CA ARG A 89 -8.13 2.50 6.73
C ARG A 89 -8.46 3.13 8.09
N GLY A 90 -9.17 4.25 8.09
CA GLY A 90 -9.69 4.88 9.31
C GLY A 90 -10.71 3.99 10.03
N GLU A 91 -11.66 3.41 9.31
CA GLU A 91 -12.66 2.49 9.87
C GLU A 91 -12.02 1.21 10.43
N ILE A 92 -11.01 0.67 9.74
CA ILE A 92 -10.25 -0.51 10.20
C ILE A 92 -9.58 -0.23 11.56
N LYS A 93 -8.97 0.96 11.73
CA LYS A 93 -8.34 1.34 12.99
C LYS A 93 -9.31 1.47 14.17
N LYS A 94 -10.60 1.71 13.92
CA LYS A 94 -11.62 1.74 14.99
C LYS A 94 -11.84 0.37 15.64
N GLY A 95 -11.44 -0.72 14.99
CA GLY A 95 -11.45 -2.08 15.55
C GLY A 95 -10.56 -2.24 16.80
N GLY A 96 -9.68 -1.27 17.07
CA GLY A 96 -8.75 -1.30 18.19
C GLY A 96 -7.44 -2.03 17.85
N GLU A 97 -6.46 -1.93 18.74
CA GLU A 97 -5.19 -2.64 18.58
C GLU A 97 -5.27 -4.04 19.20
N TYR A 98 -4.64 -5.01 18.54
CA TYR A 98 -4.45 -6.33 19.09
C TYR A 98 -3.63 -6.25 20.39
N LYS A 99 -4.25 -6.60 21.51
CA LYS A 99 -3.54 -6.74 22.79
C LYS A 99 -3.01 -8.16 22.90
N HIS A 100 -1.69 -8.31 22.81
CA HIS A 100 -1.02 -9.56 23.17
C HIS A 100 -1.34 -9.89 24.63
N THR A 101 -2.20 -10.87 24.85
CA THR A 101 -2.55 -11.36 26.19
C THR A 101 -1.45 -12.23 26.79
N ILE A 102 -0.55 -12.74 25.93
CA ILE A 102 0.59 -13.56 26.31
C ILE A 102 1.84 -12.72 26.00
N VAL A 103 2.51 -12.28 27.05
CA VAL A 103 3.86 -11.69 26.94
C VAL A 103 4.79 -12.85 26.57
N PRO A 104 5.51 -12.80 25.44
CA PRO A 104 6.51 -13.81 25.13
C PRO A 104 7.49 -13.88 26.30
N ASN A 105 7.87 -15.07 26.74
CA ASN A 105 8.96 -15.18 27.70
C ASN A 105 10.23 -14.70 26.98
N ASP A 106 10.73 -13.50 27.32
CA ASP A 106 11.93 -12.91 26.73
C ASP A 106 13.19 -13.75 27.01
N THR A 107 13.10 -14.73 27.90
CA THR A 107 14.13 -15.75 28.08
C THR A 107 13.88 -16.93 27.13
N PRO A 108 14.74 -17.14 26.11
CA PRO A 108 14.67 -18.33 25.29
C PRO A 108 14.96 -19.55 26.17
N ASN A 109 13.94 -20.37 26.43
CA ASN A 109 14.08 -21.62 27.18
C ASN A 109 14.67 -22.78 26.35
N TYR A 110 15.15 -22.49 25.14
CA TYR A 110 15.73 -23.46 24.23
C TYR A 110 17.15 -23.01 23.82
N ASN A 111 18.08 -23.95 23.79
CA ASN A 111 19.40 -23.76 23.19
C ASN A 111 19.26 -24.10 21.69
N ILE A 112 19.03 -23.10 20.81
CA ILE A 112 19.01 -23.38 19.37
C ILE A 112 20.43 -23.73 18.94
N ASN A 113 20.68 -25.01 18.71
CA ASN A 113 21.90 -25.44 18.04
C ASN A 113 21.67 -25.40 16.52
N TYR A 114 22.02 -24.27 15.90
CA TYR A 114 21.86 -24.02 14.45
C TYR A 114 22.65 -25.00 13.56
N PHE A 115 23.52 -25.83 14.14
CA PHE A 115 24.37 -26.77 13.42
C PHE A 115 23.90 -28.23 13.49
N TYR A 116 22.78 -28.53 14.18
CA TYR A 116 22.28 -29.90 14.28
C TYR A 116 21.37 -30.24 13.09
N SER A 117 21.98 -30.52 11.94
CA SER A 117 21.32 -31.29 10.87
C SER A 117 21.47 -32.77 11.20
N SER A 118 20.47 -33.36 11.85
CA SER A 118 20.40 -34.82 11.94
C SER A 118 19.96 -35.37 10.59
N PHE A 119 20.92 -35.83 9.80
CA PHE A 119 20.64 -36.71 8.67
C PHE A 119 19.98 -37.99 9.21
N ARG A 120 18.81 -38.35 8.70
CA ARG A 120 18.23 -39.68 8.81
C ARG A 120 17.57 -40.06 7.50
#